data_AF-A0A0D7AAY9-F1
#
_entry.id   AF-A0A0D7AAY9-F1
#
_cell.length_a   1.000
_cell.length_b   1.000
_cell.length_c   1.000
_cell.angle_alpha   90.00
_cell.angle_beta   90.00
_cell.angle_gamma   90.00
#
_symmetry.space_group_name_H-M   'P 1'
#
loop_
_entity.id
_entity.type
_entity.pdbx_description
1 polymer ?
#
loop_
_entity_poly.entity_id
_entity_poly.type
_entity_poly.pdbx_seq_one_letter_code
_entity_poly.pdbx_strand_id
1 'polypeptide(L)'
;MESVSPRSPHRGLAPGELPFPEHHHNDDWLSSLQPRAGTVRLSAEQSATVNAHMASEIARVKCLRELGRARLEDSESLVREAELALRRMAAYASLRAPIHWLPTEVLAEIFKASLPENIEDSSFTSKTSPLVLAHVSRCWREVAFSTPNLWLSVYINWRNKAQCPPPHVLGEWRSLYNSIHKDIQVSLAPEQ
;
A
#
# COMPACT_ATOMS: atom_id res chain seq x y z
N MET A 1 72.16 -45.19 -23.00
CA MET A 1 71.74 -45.23 -24.42
C MET A 1 70.72 -46.35 -24.58
N GLU A 2 69.57 -45.93 -25.06
CA GLU A 2 68.43 -46.61 -25.69
C GLU A 2 68.46 -48.13 -25.93
N SER A 3 67.31 -48.77 -25.70
CA SER A 3 66.48 -49.52 -26.69
C SER A 3 65.53 -50.47 -25.91
N VAL A 4 64.22 -50.28 -25.78
CA VAL A 4 63.05 -50.12 -26.70
C VAL A 4 62.51 -51.45 -27.29
N SER A 5 61.34 -51.84 -26.75
CA SER A 5 60.12 -52.45 -27.37
C SER A 5 60.12 -53.92 -27.83
N PRO A 6 58.94 -54.61 -28.04
CA PRO A 6 57.63 -54.03 -28.43
C PRO A 6 56.28 -54.67 -27.96
N ARG A 7 55.20 -53.88 -28.16
CA ARG A 7 53.76 -54.17 -28.54
C ARG A 7 52.78 -54.76 -27.49
N SER A 8 51.77 -54.02 -26.97
CA SER A 8 50.46 -53.52 -27.52
C SER A 8 49.33 -54.59 -27.48
N PRO A 9 47.99 -54.30 -27.44
CA PRO A 9 47.25 -53.03 -27.61
C PRO A 9 45.99 -52.78 -26.71
N HIS A 10 45.57 -51.52 -26.75
CA HIS A 10 44.27 -50.86 -26.52
C HIS A 10 42.96 -51.67 -26.42
N ARG A 11 42.09 -51.26 -25.48
CA ARG A 11 40.66 -51.02 -25.74
C ARG A 11 40.13 -49.92 -24.82
N GLY A 12 39.79 -48.77 -25.39
CA GLY A 12 39.05 -47.70 -24.71
C GLY A 12 37.56 -48.04 -24.63
N LEU A 13 36.90 -47.61 -23.56
CA LEU A 13 35.45 -47.56 -23.41
C LEU A 13 35.07 -46.28 -22.63
N ALA A 14 33.95 -45.69 -23.05
CA ALA A 14 33.51 -44.30 -22.89
C ALA A 14 32.97 -43.94 -21.48
N PRO A 15 32.74 -42.64 -21.18
CA PRO A 15 32.21 -42.19 -19.90
C PRO A 15 30.68 -42.23 -19.90
N GLY A 16 30.10 -43.04 -19.03
CA GLY A 16 28.66 -43.14 -18.81
C GLY A 16 28.27 -44.56 -18.40
N GLU A 17 27.49 -44.66 -17.33
CA GLU A 17 26.91 -45.89 -16.76
C GLU A 17 27.86 -46.76 -15.91
N LEU A 18 28.10 -46.31 -14.67
CA LEU A 18 28.21 -47.28 -13.57
C LEU A 18 26.78 -47.60 -13.10
N PRO A 19 26.43 -48.88 -12.91
CA PRO A 19 25.15 -49.25 -12.34
C PRO A 19 25.17 -48.86 -10.86
N PHE A 20 24.31 -47.92 -10.47
CA PHE A 20 24.07 -47.61 -9.06
C PHE A 20 23.55 -48.88 -8.39
N PRO A 21 24.24 -49.43 -7.36
CA PRO A 21 23.62 -50.42 -6.49
C PRO A 21 22.52 -49.69 -5.72
N GLU A 22 21.31 -50.23 -5.71
CA GLU A 22 20.24 -49.78 -4.84
C GLU A 22 20.71 -49.92 -3.38
N HIS A 23 21.28 -48.84 -2.85
CA HIS A 23 21.63 -48.75 -1.45
C HIS A 23 20.35 -48.56 -0.67
N HIS A 24 19.85 -49.66 -0.10
CA HIS A 24 18.97 -49.63 1.05
C HIS A 24 19.50 -48.58 2.04
N HIS A 25 18.66 -47.59 2.33
CA HIS A 25 18.91 -46.51 3.28
C HIS A 25 19.11 -47.14 4.67
N ASN A 26 20.34 -47.55 4.97
CA ASN A 26 20.70 -48.03 6.29
C ASN A 26 21.08 -46.78 7.09
N ASP A 27 20.15 -46.28 7.88
CA ASP A 27 20.32 -45.14 8.80
C ASP A 27 21.25 -45.48 9.99
N ASP A 28 22.21 -46.37 9.77
CA ASP A 28 23.14 -46.91 10.75
C ASP A 28 24.56 -46.30 10.60
N TRP A 29 24.67 -45.16 9.92
CA TRP A 29 25.95 -44.46 9.75
C TRP A 29 26.53 -43.96 11.09
N LEU A 30 25.68 -43.75 12.10
CA LEU A 30 26.10 -43.42 13.46
C LEU A 30 26.89 -44.56 14.12
N SER A 31 26.63 -45.82 13.74
CA SER A 31 27.34 -47.00 14.25
C SER A 31 28.73 -47.17 13.62
N SER A 32 28.99 -46.56 12.46
CA SER A 32 30.29 -46.59 11.77
C SER A 32 31.29 -45.53 12.26
N LEU A 33 30.86 -44.56 13.07
CA LEU A 33 31.75 -43.61 13.74
C LEU A 33 32.41 -44.23 14.99
N GLN A 34 33.14 -45.33 14.80
CA GLN A 34 34.03 -45.84 15.83
C GLN A 34 35.19 -44.86 16.01
N PRO A 35 35.58 -44.48 17.24
CA PRO A 35 36.72 -43.60 17.47
C PRO A 35 37.97 -44.19 16.82
N ARG A 36 38.60 -43.44 15.91
CA ARG A 36 39.82 -43.86 15.23
C ARG A 36 40.90 -44.15 16.28
N ALA A 37 41.58 -45.29 16.19
CA ALA A 37 42.68 -45.63 17.09
C ALA A 37 43.68 -44.46 17.18
N GLY A 38 43.84 -43.88 18.37
CA GLY A 38 44.64 -42.65 18.60
C GLY A 38 43.84 -41.37 18.91
N THR A 39 42.50 -41.42 18.97
CA THR A 39 41.69 -40.28 19.45
C THR A 39 41.88 -40.07 20.95
N VAL A 40 42.48 -38.95 21.34
CA VAL A 40 42.59 -38.52 22.73
C VAL A 40 41.19 -38.16 23.22
N ARG A 41 40.60 -39.01 24.07
CA ARG A 41 39.36 -38.66 24.79
C ARG A 41 39.72 -37.63 25.86
N LEU A 42 39.02 -36.51 25.83
CA LEU A 42 39.04 -35.57 26.95
C LEU A 42 38.64 -36.32 28.22
N SER A 43 39.32 -36.02 29.33
CA SER A 43 38.87 -36.43 30.65
C SER A 43 37.43 -35.96 30.88
N ALA A 44 36.67 -36.68 31.72
CA ALA A 44 35.32 -36.28 32.10
C ALA A 44 35.27 -34.82 32.60
N GLU A 45 36.30 -34.37 33.32
CA GLU A 45 36.43 -33.02 33.84
C GLU A 45 36.64 -31.96 32.74
N GLN A 46 37.46 -32.28 31.73
CA GLN A 46 37.70 -31.41 30.58
C GLN A 46 36.45 -31.31 29.70
N SER A 47 35.76 -32.44 29.49
CA SER A 47 34.51 -32.47 28.73
C SER A 47 33.39 -31.69 29.43
N ALA A 48 33.29 -31.81 30.76
CA ALA A 48 32.36 -31.01 31.57
C ALA A 48 32.63 -29.51 31.45
N THR A 49 33.90 -29.09 31.47
CA THR A 49 34.30 -27.68 31.33
C THR A 49 33.89 -27.12 29.96
N VAL A 50 34.17 -27.85 28.88
CA VAL A 50 33.78 -27.43 27.52
C VAL A 50 32.27 -27.36 27.37
N ASN A 51 31.54 -28.33 27.91
CA ASN A 51 30.07 -28.34 27.87
C ASN A 51 29.47 -27.18 28.66
N ALA A 52 30.03 -26.85 29.83
CA ALA A 52 29.60 -25.71 30.63
C ALA A 52 29.84 -24.38 29.90
N HIS A 53 31.01 -24.22 29.26
CA HIS A 53 31.30 -23.03 28.45
C HIS A 53 30.35 -22.91 27.25
N MET A 54 30.12 -24.01 26.53
CA MET A 54 29.19 -24.04 25.40
C MET A 54 27.76 -23.71 25.84
N ALA A 55 27.30 -24.27 26.96
CA ALA A 55 25.99 -23.97 27.54
C ALA A 55 25.86 -22.49 27.90
N SER A 56 26.90 -21.89 28.47
CA SER A 56 26.97 -20.44 28.76
C SER A 56 26.86 -19.61 27.48
N GLU A 57 27.61 -19.93 26.42
CA GLU A 57 27.52 -19.21 25.15
C GLU A 57 26.16 -19.37 24.47
N ILE A 58 25.57 -20.57 24.51
CA ILE A 58 24.20 -20.80 24.02
C ILE A 58 23.19 -19.93 24.78
N ALA A 59 23.32 -19.85 26.12
CA ALA A 59 22.46 -19.00 26.93
C ALA A 59 22.64 -17.52 26.58
N ARG A 60 23.89 -17.07 26.37
CA ARG A 60 24.21 -15.69 25.97
C ARG A 60 23.60 -15.34 24.61
N VAL A 61 23.73 -16.21 23.62
CA VAL A 61 23.12 -16.01 22.29
C VAL A 61 21.60 -15.94 22.38
N LYS A 62 20.95 -16.80 23.18
CA LYS A 62 19.50 -16.73 23.41
C LYS A 62 19.10 -15.40 24.02
N CYS A 63 19.79 -14.99 25.10
CA CYS A 63 19.53 -13.71 25.77
C CYS A 63 19.65 -12.52 24.82
N LEU A 64 20.72 -12.48 24.00
CA LEU A 64 20.91 -11.41 23.02
C LEU A 64 19.81 -11.37 21.96
N ARG A 65 19.30 -12.52 21.52
CA ARG A 65 18.16 -12.58 20.58
C ARG A 65 16.89 -12.04 21.22
N GLU A 66 16.58 -12.43 22.45
CA GLU A 66 15.41 -11.91 23.18
C GLU A 66 15.46 -10.39 23.32
N LEU A 67 16.61 -9.86 23.73
CA LEU A 67 16.80 -8.41 23.85
C LEU A 67 16.66 -7.71 22.49
N GLY A 68 17.18 -8.31 21.42
CA GLY A 68 16.98 -7.82 20.06
C GLY A 68 15.51 -7.78 19.66
N ARG A 69 14.75 -8.82 19.97
CA ARG A 69 13.30 -8.88 19.71
C ARG A 69 12.54 -7.81 20.48
N ALA A 70 12.75 -7.72 21.79
CA ALA A 70 12.10 -6.73 22.64
C ALA A 70 12.36 -5.28 22.15
N ARG A 71 13.59 -4.99 21.69
CA ARG A 71 13.94 -3.67 21.16
C ARG A 71 13.29 -3.38 19.80
N LEU A 72 13.11 -4.38 18.95
CA LEU A 72 12.39 -4.21 17.69
C LEU A 72 10.91 -3.94 17.94
N GLU A 73 10.28 -4.69 18.85
CA GLU A 73 8.88 -4.48 19.25
C GLU A 73 8.67 -3.07 19.84
N ASP A 74 9.58 -2.63 20.71
CA ASP A 74 9.56 -1.27 21.27
C ASP A 74 9.70 -0.21 20.16
N SER A 75 10.65 -0.38 19.24
CA SER A 75 10.83 0.53 18.10
C SER A 75 9.59 0.58 17.20
N GLU A 76 8.96 -0.56 16.92
CA GLU A 76 7.72 -0.59 16.13
C GLU A 76 6.58 0.13 16.85
N SER A 77 6.47 -0.03 18.17
CA SER A 77 5.45 0.65 18.97
C SER A 77 5.60 2.18 18.91
N LEU A 78 6.83 2.68 19.02
CA LEU A 78 7.16 4.10 18.93
C LEU A 78 6.87 4.67 17.53
N VAL A 79 7.20 3.91 16.47
CA VAL A 79 6.89 4.32 15.09
C VAL A 79 5.37 4.41 14.89
N ARG A 80 4.61 3.45 15.40
CA ARG A 80 3.13 3.48 15.32
C ARG A 80 2.56 4.66 16.09
N GLU A 81 3.10 4.97 17.26
CA GLU A 81 2.69 6.13 18.05
C GLU A 81 3.00 7.45 17.32
N ALA A 82 4.20 7.57 16.74
CA ALA A 82 4.58 8.73 15.94
C ALA A 82 3.67 8.92 14.72
N GLU A 83 3.32 7.85 14.02
CA GLU A 83 2.39 7.92 12.89
C GLU A 83 1.00 8.37 13.33
N LEU A 84 0.49 7.85 14.46
CA LEU A 84 -0.79 8.29 15.03
C LEU A 84 -0.75 9.77 15.44
N ALA A 85 0.35 10.23 16.05
CA ALA A 85 0.54 11.62 16.40
C ALA A 85 0.52 12.53 15.16
N LEU A 86 1.22 12.15 14.09
CA LEU A 86 1.21 12.88 12.82
C LEU A 86 -0.18 12.96 12.21
N ARG A 87 -0.95 11.85 12.22
CA ARG A 87 -2.35 11.85 11.73
C ARG A 87 -3.23 12.79 12.54
N ARG A 88 -3.09 12.83 13.86
CA ARG A 88 -3.83 13.78 14.74
C ARG A 88 -3.44 15.22 14.43
N MET A 89 -2.16 15.51 14.27
CA MET A 89 -1.67 16.85 13.91
C MET A 89 -2.25 17.31 12.58
N ALA A 90 -2.27 16.45 11.56
CA ALA A 90 -2.86 16.76 10.26
C ALA A 90 -4.37 17.07 10.39
N ALA A 91 -5.12 16.31 11.20
CA ALA A 91 -6.52 16.58 11.46
C ALA A 91 -6.73 17.95 12.14
N TYR A 92 -5.92 18.30 13.14
CA TYR A 92 -5.99 19.62 13.78
C TYR A 92 -5.62 20.76 12.83
N ALA A 93 -4.62 20.56 11.98
CA ALA A 93 -4.26 21.53 10.95
C ALA A 93 -5.42 21.76 9.96
N SER A 94 -6.09 20.69 9.54
CA SER A 94 -7.29 20.79 8.71
C SER A 94 -8.40 21.57 9.39
N LEU A 95 -8.72 21.29 10.66
CA LEU A 95 -9.77 22.03 11.40
C LEU A 95 -9.43 23.51 11.58
N ARG A 96 -8.14 23.85 11.65
CA ARG A 96 -7.66 25.23 11.74
C ARG A 96 -7.51 25.91 10.38
N ALA A 97 -7.78 25.21 9.28
CA ALA A 97 -7.70 25.82 7.96
C ALA A 97 -8.67 27.01 7.88
N PRO A 98 -8.23 28.19 7.39
CA PRO A 98 -9.04 29.41 7.41
C PRO A 98 -10.44 29.24 6.81
N ILE A 99 -10.56 28.36 5.81
CA ILE A 99 -11.80 28.11 5.07
C ILE A 99 -12.95 27.58 5.93
N HIS A 100 -12.67 26.99 7.10
CA HIS A 100 -13.70 26.54 8.04
C HIS A 100 -14.29 27.67 8.89
N TRP A 101 -13.64 28.83 8.92
CA TRP A 101 -13.99 29.97 9.77
C TRP A 101 -14.48 31.17 8.97
N LEU A 102 -14.53 31.04 7.64
CA LEU A 102 -15.07 32.08 6.77
C LEU A 102 -16.58 32.19 6.95
N PRO A 103 -17.13 33.42 7.02
CA PRO A 103 -18.56 33.63 6.85
C PRO A 103 -19.06 33.05 5.53
N THR A 104 -20.31 32.58 5.51
CA THR A 104 -20.91 31.95 4.33
C THR A 104 -20.93 32.88 3.11
N GLU A 105 -21.02 34.18 3.32
CA GLU A 105 -20.99 35.21 2.28
C GLU A 105 -19.61 35.27 1.61
N VAL A 106 -18.54 35.25 2.41
CA VAL A 106 -17.16 35.25 1.88
C VAL A 106 -16.88 33.95 1.12
N LEU A 107 -17.36 32.82 1.64
CA LEU A 107 -17.23 31.54 0.96
C LEU A 107 -18.00 31.53 -0.38
N ALA A 108 -19.19 32.13 -0.43
CA ALA A 108 -19.96 32.28 -1.66
C ALA A 108 -19.25 33.18 -2.70
N GLU A 109 -18.58 34.27 -2.27
CA GLU A 109 -17.74 35.08 -3.17
C GLU A 109 -16.57 34.29 -3.74
N ILE A 110 -15.88 33.50 -2.91
CA ILE A 110 -14.80 32.60 -3.37
C ILE A 110 -15.33 31.59 -4.40
N PHE A 111 -16.51 31.02 -4.15
CA PHE A 111 -17.14 30.09 -5.10
C PHE A 111 -17.45 30.77 -6.44
N LYS A 112 -17.96 32.00 -6.43
CA LYS A 112 -18.23 32.76 -7.66
C LYS A 112 -16.94 33.06 -8.44
N ALA A 113 -15.86 33.38 -7.73
CA ALA A 113 -14.55 33.60 -8.34
C ALA A 113 -13.91 32.32 -8.92
N SER A 114 -14.42 31.14 -8.56
CA SER A 114 -13.95 29.85 -9.06
C SER A 114 -14.74 29.33 -10.28
N LEU A 115 -15.74 30.09 -10.74
CA LEU A 115 -16.52 29.69 -11.92
C LEU A 115 -15.64 29.75 -13.18
N PRO A 116 -15.87 28.86 -14.15
CA PRO A 116 -15.13 28.90 -15.41
C PRO A 116 -15.38 30.21 -16.16
N GLU A 117 -14.34 30.81 -16.72
CA GLU A 117 -14.45 32.03 -17.54
C GLU A 117 -15.14 31.75 -18.88
N ASN A 118 -14.91 30.56 -19.45
CA ASN A 118 -15.49 30.15 -20.72
C ASN A 118 -16.76 29.31 -20.52
N ILE A 119 -17.76 29.58 -21.35
CA ILE A 119 -19.01 28.81 -21.38
C ILE A 119 -18.71 27.36 -21.75
N GLU A 120 -17.74 27.05 -22.62
CA GLU A 120 -17.42 25.66 -23.00
C GLU A 120 -16.89 24.79 -21.85
N ASP A 121 -16.33 25.43 -20.80
CA ASP A 121 -15.81 24.78 -19.59
C ASP A 121 -16.87 24.69 -18.48
N SER A 122 -18.02 25.37 -18.64
CA SER A 122 -19.12 25.40 -17.67
C SER A 122 -20.02 24.16 -17.72
N SER A 123 -19.50 23.06 -18.27
CA SER A 123 -20.20 21.79 -18.39
C SER A 123 -20.66 21.28 -17.02
N PHE A 124 -21.87 20.71 -16.96
CA PHE A 124 -22.45 20.14 -15.73
C PHE A 124 -21.77 18.82 -15.34
N THR A 125 -20.49 18.86 -14.99
CA THR A 125 -19.71 17.68 -14.55
C THR A 125 -19.38 17.77 -13.07
N SER A 126 -19.22 16.64 -12.40
CA SER A 126 -18.81 16.61 -10.98
C SER A 126 -17.40 17.16 -10.73
N LYS A 127 -16.61 17.41 -11.78
CA LYS A 127 -15.23 17.90 -11.71
C LYS A 127 -15.11 19.41 -11.93
N THR A 128 -16.19 20.08 -12.34
CA THR A 128 -16.19 21.50 -12.66
C THR A 128 -16.98 22.29 -11.62
N SER A 129 -16.59 23.55 -11.40
CA SER A 129 -17.36 24.48 -10.56
C SER A 129 -18.71 24.78 -11.21
N PRO A 130 -19.81 24.90 -10.46
CA PRO A 130 -19.90 24.87 -8.99
C PRO A 130 -20.05 23.47 -8.37
N LEU A 131 -20.19 22.42 -9.18
CA LEU A 131 -20.51 21.06 -8.70
C LEU A 131 -19.40 20.44 -7.86
N VAL A 132 -18.15 20.64 -8.27
CA VAL A 132 -16.99 20.15 -7.51
C VAL A 132 -16.97 20.72 -6.08
N LEU A 133 -17.44 21.95 -5.89
CA LEU A 133 -17.52 22.61 -4.58
C LEU A 133 -18.57 21.96 -3.69
N ALA A 134 -19.73 21.60 -4.26
CA ALA A 134 -20.81 20.91 -3.56
C ALA A 134 -20.42 19.49 -3.11
N HIS A 135 -19.36 18.90 -3.68
CA HIS A 135 -18.85 17.59 -3.29
C HIS A 135 -17.79 17.63 -2.17
N VAL A 136 -17.27 18.81 -1.80
CA VAL A 136 -16.19 18.93 -0.80
C VAL A 136 -16.68 18.59 0.61
N SER A 137 -17.81 19.15 1.03
CA SER A 137 -18.38 18.92 2.36
C SER A 137 -19.87 19.27 2.39
N ARG A 138 -20.57 18.83 3.44
CA ARG A 138 -21.98 19.20 3.67
C ARG A 138 -22.16 20.73 3.77
N CYS A 139 -21.29 21.41 4.50
CA CYS A 139 -21.33 22.87 4.66
C CYS A 139 -21.16 23.59 3.31
N TRP A 140 -20.19 23.18 2.50
CA TRP A 140 -19.96 23.78 1.18
C TRP A 140 -21.13 23.54 0.24
N ARG A 141 -21.74 22.34 0.29
CA ARG A 141 -22.96 22.04 -0.45
C ARG A 141 -24.10 22.99 -0.07
N GLU A 142 -24.35 23.15 1.23
CA GLU A 142 -25.40 24.06 1.73
C GLU A 142 -25.16 25.50 1.24
N VAL A 143 -23.93 26.00 1.30
CA VAL A 143 -23.57 27.34 0.78
C VAL A 143 -23.74 27.43 -0.74
N ALA A 144 -23.29 26.42 -1.49
CA ALA A 144 -23.40 26.40 -2.95
C ALA A 144 -24.86 26.43 -3.40
N PHE A 145 -25.74 25.61 -2.82
CA PHE A 145 -27.16 25.59 -3.14
C PHE A 145 -27.91 26.82 -2.60
N SER A 146 -27.44 27.43 -1.51
CA SER A 146 -27.98 28.71 -1.00
C SER A 146 -27.53 29.93 -1.81
N THR A 147 -26.63 29.75 -2.78
CA THR A 147 -26.12 30.82 -3.64
C THR A 147 -26.57 30.62 -5.09
N PRO A 148 -27.82 31.02 -5.43
CA PRO A 148 -28.39 30.95 -6.79
C PRO A 148 -27.47 31.36 -7.93
N ASN A 149 -26.72 32.45 -7.75
CA ASN A 149 -25.88 33.04 -8.79
C ASN A 149 -24.78 32.10 -9.29
N LEU A 150 -24.37 31.10 -8.51
CA LEU A 150 -23.39 30.10 -8.93
C LEU A 150 -23.91 29.20 -10.06
N TRP A 151 -25.22 29.04 -10.15
CA TRP A 151 -25.86 28.06 -11.02
C TRP A 151 -26.41 28.66 -12.32
N LEU A 152 -26.29 29.98 -12.50
CA LEU A 152 -26.81 30.71 -13.65
C LEU A 152 -26.08 30.38 -14.96
N SER A 153 -24.79 30.04 -14.88
CA SER A 153 -23.94 29.76 -16.05
C SER A 153 -23.78 28.27 -16.37
N VAL A 154 -24.45 27.38 -15.62
CA VAL A 154 -24.31 25.93 -15.79
C VAL A 154 -25.29 25.42 -16.84
N TYR A 155 -24.80 24.72 -17.86
CA TYR A 155 -25.62 24.14 -18.93
C TYR A 155 -25.53 22.60 -18.91
N ILE A 156 -26.68 21.94 -19.11
CA ILE A 156 -26.75 20.49 -19.21
C ILE A 156 -26.74 20.11 -20.69
N ASN A 157 -25.69 19.41 -21.12
CA ASN A 157 -25.65 18.82 -22.45
C ASN A 157 -26.26 17.41 -22.43
N TRP A 158 -27.56 17.33 -22.71
CA TRP A 158 -28.31 16.07 -22.74
C TRP A 158 -27.79 15.06 -23.78
N ARG A 159 -27.01 15.50 -24.78
CA ARG A 159 -26.41 14.61 -25.79
C ARG A 159 -25.15 13.91 -25.28
N ASN A 160 -24.54 14.43 -24.22
CA ASN A 160 -23.36 13.84 -23.61
C ASN A 160 -23.70 13.29 -22.21
N LYS A 161 -23.97 11.99 -22.13
CA LYS A 161 -24.30 11.33 -20.84
C LYS A 161 -23.18 11.46 -19.79
N ALA A 162 -21.94 11.70 -20.20
CA ALA A 162 -20.83 11.95 -19.28
C ALA A 162 -20.86 13.36 -18.65
N GLN A 163 -21.61 14.29 -19.24
CA GLN A 163 -21.86 15.65 -18.73
C GLN A 163 -23.23 15.76 -18.04
N CYS A 164 -23.88 14.63 -17.75
CA CYS A 164 -25.08 14.58 -16.95
C CYS A 164 -24.68 14.33 -15.49
N PRO A 165 -25.12 15.15 -14.55
CA PRO A 165 -24.86 14.94 -13.13
C PRO A 165 -25.57 13.70 -12.56
N PRO A 166 -25.12 13.21 -11.40
CA PRO A 166 -25.82 12.19 -10.65
C PRO A 166 -27.29 12.58 -10.33
N PRO A 167 -28.24 11.62 -10.31
CA PRO A 167 -29.68 11.91 -10.14
C PRO A 167 -30.04 12.70 -8.87
N HIS A 168 -29.30 12.52 -7.77
CA HIS A 168 -29.57 13.24 -6.52
C HIS A 168 -29.26 14.74 -6.64
N VAL A 169 -28.24 15.10 -7.42
CA VAL A 169 -27.88 16.51 -7.69
C VAL A 169 -28.90 17.15 -8.64
N LEU A 170 -29.44 16.40 -9.60
CA LEU A 170 -30.50 16.88 -10.49
C LEU A 170 -31.76 17.29 -9.74
N GLY A 171 -32.15 16.55 -8.70
CA GLY A 171 -33.34 16.86 -7.91
C GLY A 171 -33.21 18.19 -7.14
N GLU A 172 -32.07 18.37 -6.45
CA GLU A 172 -31.74 19.60 -5.73
C GLU A 172 -31.59 20.78 -6.70
N TRP A 173 -30.84 20.59 -7.80
CA TRP A 173 -30.67 21.63 -8.82
C TRP A 173 -31.98 22.00 -9.50
N ARG A 174 -32.85 21.05 -9.85
CA ARG A 174 -34.16 21.34 -10.47
C ARG A 174 -35.04 22.16 -9.54
N SER A 175 -35.03 21.84 -8.25
CA SER A 175 -35.78 22.59 -7.23
C SER A 175 -35.22 24.02 -7.09
N LEU A 176 -33.90 24.15 -7.08
CA LEU A 176 -33.21 25.44 -7.07
C LEU A 176 -33.52 26.25 -8.34
N TYR A 177 -33.36 25.65 -9.52
CA TYR A 177 -33.61 26.26 -10.82
C TYR A 177 -35.04 26.79 -10.93
N ASN A 178 -36.03 25.98 -10.56
CA ASN A 178 -37.45 26.39 -10.54
C ASN A 178 -37.71 27.53 -9.54
N SER A 179 -36.95 27.60 -8.44
CA SER A 179 -37.05 28.69 -7.47
C SER A 179 -36.42 29.99 -7.96
N ILE A 180 -35.35 29.90 -8.77
CA ILE A 180 -34.60 31.05 -9.32
C ILE A 180 -35.29 31.59 -10.57
N HIS A 181 -35.74 30.70 -11.45
CA HIS A 181 -36.41 31.02 -12.71
C HIS A 181 -37.87 30.59 -12.64
N LYS A 182 -38.69 31.41 -11.97
CA LYS A 182 -40.15 31.17 -11.90
C LYS A 182 -40.84 31.22 -13.27
N ASP A 183 -40.17 31.74 -14.30
CA ASP A 183 -40.75 32.01 -15.63
C ASP A 183 -40.14 31.19 -16.78
N ILE A 184 -39.16 30.31 -16.54
CA ILE A 184 -38.62 29.45 -17.61
C ILE A 184 -39.24 28.06 -17.50
N GLN A 185 -40.31 27.84 -18.26
CA GLN A 185 -40.80 26.50 -18.59
C GLN A 185 -39.71 25.77 -19.38
N VAL A 186 -38.92 24.94 -18.71
CA VAL A 186 -38.05 23.96 -19.39
C VAL A 186 -38.97 22.91 -20.02
N SER A 187 -39.41 23.19 -21.24
CA SER A 187 -40.16 22.24 -22.07
C SER A 187 -39.25 21.06 -22.38
N LEU A 188 -39.45 19.97 -21.66
CA LEU A 188 -38.94 18.65 -22.02
C LEU A 188 -39.53 18.31 -23.40
N ALA A 189 -38.71 18.35 -24.45
CA ALA A 189 -39.09 17.77 -25.73
C ALA A 189 -39.28 16.25 -25.52
N PRO A 190 -40.36 15.65 -26.04
CA PRO A 190 -40.61 14.23 -25.86
C PRO A 190 -39.55 13.42 -26.62
N GLU A 191 -39.08 12.33 -26.00
CA GLU A 191 -38.29 11.30 -26.65
C GLU A 191 -39.02 10.83 -27.92
N GLN A 192 -38.31 10.86 -29.06
CA GLN A 192 -38.66 10.09 -30.25
C GLN A 192 -37.76 8.87 -30.34
#